data_AF-A0A3R9X135-F1
#
_entry.id   AF-A0A3R9X135-F1
#
_cell.length_a   1.000
_cell.length_b   1.000
_cell.length_c   1.000
_cell.angle_alpha   90.00
_cell.angle_beta   90.00
_cell.angle_gamma   90.00
#
_symmetry.space_group_name_H-M   'P 1'
#
loop_
_entity.id
_entity.type
_entity.pdbx_description
1 polymer ?
#
loop_
_entity_poly.entity_id
_entity_poly.type
_entity_poly.pdbx_seq_one_letter_code
_entity_poly.pdbx_strand_id
1 'polypeptide(L)'
;MSKPNFKIVVELTNSDPATACWTAVAEQFLDEKYEGFEYVALKGNDCIPEKVYDALRDPSAIGVSGLSVGHGSDCETTVQNMIPDFSCGNPNNILLRGKYFNKCTCLYGKGGLPDLVNNYGLGCGCGEVTEYWIVTNKTGKKWQDPVTYFIDANFEFDRQLMQGKTAKEAYDAMIAKYKQHAEYWKDKDPETARLLNYDADNRPFFGDPNWAVGNIPPPPPTEPHLVEASAESSKDPYMRYFYIKVNGVPEHVETGWFKFYVKRTIYLPKDKEADICISVSADETFGWEGTLKIDDKKPVSGACDKNHPLCVHISGQPPSPPQPPQPPQPPPPPGQKYSGEYTTNVVSNQPCVVQAILRLKLTTNKDIEIPMTIDLRNLQLLGEGKGSESGTIQDNQYSGDAKGDLSIKIDNQYPIVLWFGNIPKKGFLIIKSPQTFSFIQLSKEQGKVE
;
A
#
# COMPACT_ATOMS: atom_id res chain seq x y z
N MET A 1 15.63 -8.27 40.15
CA MET A 1 15.43 -8.03 38.71
C MET A 1 15.25 -6.53 38.54
N SER A 2 15.97 -5.88 37.63
CA SER A 2 15.73 -4.48 37.30
C SER A 2 14.30 -4.34 36.77
N LYS A 3 13.55 -3.32 37.21
CA LYS A 3 12.24 -3.01 36.63
C LYS A 3 12.40 -2.81 35.11
N PRO A 4 11.47 -3.31 34.27
CA PRO A 4 11.52 -3.04 32.83
C PRO A 4 11.49 -1.52 32.61
N ASN A 5 12.35 -1.03 31.70
CA ASN A 5 12.38 0.37 31.28
C ASN A 5 11.61 0.46 29.97
N PHE A 6 10.34 0.86 30.01
CA PHE A 6 9.49 1.05 28.84
C PHE A 6 9.79 2.40 28.19
N LYS A 7 9.70 2.45 26.87
CA LYS A 7 9.89 3.66 26.07
C LYS A 7 8.59 4.10 25.43
N ILE A 8 8.36 5.40 25.39
CA ILE A 8 7.20 6.01 24.74
C ILE A 8 7.71 6.97 23.67
N VAL A 9 7.31 6.75 22.41
CA VAL A 9 7.71 7.60 21.29
C VAL A 9 6.85 8.88 21.32
N VAL A 10 7.51 10.03 21.18
CA VAL A 10 6.83 11.34 21.16
C VAL A 10 7.29 12.11 19.92
N GLU A 11 6.33 12.45 19.04
CA GLU A 11 6.59 13.16 17.79
C GLU A 11 6.26 14.65 17.94
N LEU A 12 7.30 15.47 18.00
CA LEU A 12 7.21 16.90 18.27
C LEU A 12 7.54 17.69 17.02
N THR A 13 6.52 17.81 16.17
CA THR A 13 6.59 18.47 14.86
C THR A 13 6.44 19.99 15.01
N ASN A 14 7.12 20.76 14.17
CA ASN A 14 6.95 22.22 14.10
C ASN A 14 6.76 22.70 12.66
N SER A 15 6.10 21.89 11.85
CA SER A 15 5.87 22.07 10.42
C SER A 15 5.07 23.33 10.09
N ASP A 16 4.19 23.76 11.00
CA ASP A 16 3.27 24.89 10.82
C ASP A 16 2.97 25.55 12.18
N PRO A 17 2.26 26.70 12.20
CA PRO A 17 1.99 27.42 13.44
C PRO A 17 1.24 26.60 14.52
N ALA A 18 0.31 25.73 14.15
CA ALA A 18 -0.46 24.94 15.10
C ALA A 18 0.41 23.86 15.76
N THR A 19 1.12 23.06 14.95
CA THR A 19 2.04 22.03 15.45
C THR A 19 3.19 22.64 16.25
N ALA A 20 3.73 23.78 15.83
CA ALA A 20 4.76 24.49 16.58
C ALA A 20 4.29 24.96 17.97
N CYS A 21 3.06 25.49 18.08
CA CYS A 21 2.50 25.91 19.38
C CYS A 21 2.24 24.72 20.29
N TRP A 22 1.71 23.62 19.74
CA TRP A 22 1.53 22.37 20.47
C TRP A 22 2.86 21.85 21.00
N THR A 23 3.84 21.70 20.12
CA THR A 23 5.17 21.18 20.47
C THR A 23 5.84 21.97 21.57
N ALA A 24 5.82 23.30 21.51
CA ALA A 24 6.43 24.15 22.54
C ALA A 24 5.85 23.88 23.94
N VAL A 25 4.55 23.58 24.04
CA VAL A 25 3.89 23.26 25.31
C VAL A 25 4.08 21.79 25.69
N ALA A 26 3.96 20.86 24.73
CA ALA A 26 4.11 19.42 24.95
C ALA A 26 5.51 19.05 25.46
N GLU A 27 6.56 19.76 25.03
CA GLU A 27 7.91 19.59 25.57
C GLU A 27 7.99 19.75 27.09
N GLN A 28 7.19 20.64 27.68
CA GLN A 28 7.16 20.89 29.13
C GLN A 28 6.41 19.79 29.91
N PHE A 29 5.73 18.86 29.22
CA PHE A 29 5.17 17.66 29.85
C PHE A 29 6.19 16.51 29.95
N LEU A 30 7.27 16.53 29.16
CA LEU A 30 8.35 15.52 29.22
C LEU A 30 9.17 15.58 30.52
N ASP A 31 9.03 16.67 31.27
CA ASP A 31 9.61 16.82 32.60
C ASP A 31 8.90 15.93 33.65
N GLU A 32 7.66 15.50 33.40
CA GLU A 32 6.94 14.59 34.26
C GLU A 32 7.55 13.17 34.18
N LYS A 33 8.13 12.70 35.29
CA LYS A 33 8.80 11.39 35.36
C LYS A 33 7.87 10.33 35.94
N TYR A 34 7.84 9.18 35.26
CA TYR A 34 7.14 7.97 35.69
C TYR A 34 8.16 6.86 35.85
N GLU A 35 8.16 6.20 37.00
CA GLU A 35 9.16 5.16 37.30
C GLU A 35 9.01 3.99 36.31
N GLY A 36 10.11 3.63 35.64
CA GLY A 36 10.11 2.56 34.63
C GLY A 36 9.67 2.99 33.23
N PHE A 37 9.51 4.30 33.00
CA PHE A 37 9.17 4.86 31.68
C PHE A 37 10.15 5.96 31.26
N GLU A 38 10.44 5.97 29.96
CA GLU A 38 11.31 6.94 29.30
C GLU A 38 10.65 7.47 28.02
N TYR A 39 10.74 8.77 27.77
CA TYR A 39 10.29 9.35 26.51
C TYR A 39 11.41 9.34 25.48
N VAL A 40 11.10 8.85 24.28
CA VAL A 40 11.92 8.99 23.07
C VAL A 40 11.33 10.14 22.26
N ALA A 41 11.76 11.35 22.56
CA ALA A 41 11.26 12.56 21.89
C ALA A 41 12.00 12.80 20.58
N LEU A 42 11.27 12.77 19.46
CA LEU A 42 11.75 13.10 18.12
C LEU A 42 11.29 14.51 17.78
N LYS A 43 12.22 15.42 17.47
CA LYS A 43 11.94 16.87 17.37
C LYS A 43 12.45 17.44 16.07
N GLY A 44 11.66 18.32 15.44
CA GLY A 44 12.08 19.04 14.23
C GLY A 44 12.60 18.07 13.17
N ASN A 45 13.84 18.27 12.70
CA ASN A 45 14.44 17.44 11.64
C ASN A 45 14.66 15.97 12.04
N ASP A 46 14.65 15.63 13.33
CA ASP A 46 14.70 14.23 13.78
C ASP A 46 13.31 13.58 13.82
N CYS A 47 12.24 14.37 13.70
CA CYS A 47 10.86 13.89 13.62
C CYS A 47 10.48 13.56 12.17
N ILE A 48 11.15 12.55 11.61
CA ILE A 48 10.90 12.00 10.26
C ILE A 48 10.48 10.53 10.35
N PRO A 49 9.76 9.98 9.35
CA PRO A 49 9.19 8.63 9.44
C PRO A 49 10.23 7.55 9.77
N GLU A 50 11.41 7.62 9.17
CA GLU A 50 12.48 6.65 9.39
C GLU A 50 12.90 6.58 10.86
N LYS A 51 12.99 7.74 11.52
CA LYS A 51 13.38 7.84 12.94
C LYS A 51 12.25 7.39 13.88
N VAL A 52 11.00 7.67 13.51
CA VAL A 52 9.82 7.15 14.22
C VAL A 52 9.82 5.63 14.20
N TYR A 53 9.99 5.03 13.02
CA TYR A 53 10.07 3.58 12.88
C TYR A 53 11.28 2.97 13.58
N ASP A 54 12.45 3.62 13.52
CA ASP A 54 13.64 3.20 14.26
C ASP A 54 13.38 3.16 15.78
N ALA A 55 12.71 4.18 16.32
CA ALA A 55 12.32 4.21 17.73
C ALA A 55 11.33 3.09 18.07
N LEU A 56 10.35 2.81 17.19
CA LEU A 56 9.36 1.75 17.40
C LEU A 56 9.92 0.34 17.24
N ARG A 57 11.07 0.14 16.59
CA ARG A 57 11.77 -1.16 16.53
C ARG A 57 12.35 -1.57 17.88
N ASP A 58 12.56 -0.64 18.80
CA ASP A 58 12.97 -0.97 20.16
C ASP A 58 11.87 -1.82 20.83
N PRO A 59 12.18 -3.04 21.32
CA PRO A 59 11.19 -3.89 21.98
C PRO A 59 10.68 -3.29 23.29
N SER A 60 11.40 -2.34 23.89
CA SER A 60 10.91 -1.57 25.04
C SER A 60 9.94 -0.46 24.67
N ALA A 61 9.85 -0.07 23.39
CA ALA A 61 8.89 0.94 22.96
C ALA A 61 7.46 0.37 23.03
N ILE A 62 6.58 1.03 23.78
CA ILE A 62 5.22 0.54 24.06
C ILE A 62 4.13 1.28 23.29
N GLY A 63 4.46 2.36 22.58
CA GLY A 63 3.49 3.12 21.80
C GLY A 63 3.91 4.52 21.42
N VAL A 64 2.98 5.24 20.79
CA VAL A 64 3.08 6.65 20.40
C VAL A 64 2.20 7.49 21.33
N SER A 65 2.81 8.47 21.99
CA SER A 65 2.19 9.32 23.02
C SER A 65 1.12 10.28 22.50
N GLY A 66 0.19 10.67 23.38
CA GLY A 66 -0.72 11.82 23.20
C GLY A 66 -0.08 13.20 23.32
N LEU A 67 1.22 13.27 23.61
CA LEU A 67 2.01 14.47 23.39
C LEU A 67 2.39 14.65 21.91
N SER A 68 2.28 13.59 21.10
CA SER A 68 2.60 13.61 19.68
C SER A 68 1.54 14.37 18.89
N VAL A 69 1.97 15.17 17.91
CA VAL A 69 1.07 15.95 17.06
C VAL A 69 1.49 15.90 15.60
N GLY A 70 0.50 15.79 14.72
CA GLY A 70 0.68 15.94 13.29
C GLY A 70 -0.64 16.30 12.62
N HIS A 71 -0.57 16.61 11.33
CA HIS A 71 -1.78 16.63 10.51
C HIS A 71 -2.14 15.21 10.12
N GLY A 72 -3.41 15.02 9.76
CA GLY A 72 -3.86 13.75 9.22
C GLY A 72 -5.08 13.89 8.33
N SER A 73 -5.36 12.76 7.69
CA SER A 73 -6.58 12.48 6.95
C SER A 73 -7.18 11.18 7.49
N ASP A 74 -8.28 10.72 6.89
CA ASP A 74 -8.92 9.46 7.25
C ASP A 74 -7.95 8.26 7.28
N CYS A 75 -6.85 8.33 6.52
CA CYS A 75 -5.92 7.21 6.35
C CYS A 75 -4.44 7.56 6.50
N GLU A 76 -4.07 8.77 6.92
CA GLU A 76 -2.66 9.10 7.14
C GLU A 76 -2.45 10.05 8.32
N THR A 77 -1.27 9.96 8.93
CA THR A 77 -0.74 10.98 9.83
C THR A 77 0.57 11.50 9.26
N THR A 78 0.99 12.68 9.71
CA THR A 78 2.22 13.32 9.25
C THR A 78 3.16 13.65 10.41
N VAL A 79 4.45 13.80 10.09
CA VAL A 79 5.49 14.31 10.98
C VAL A 79 6.07 15.64 10.46
N GLN A 80 7.35 15.92 10.71
CA GLN A 80 7.99 17.14 10.26
C GLN A 80 7.86 17.33 8.74
N ASN A 81 7.61 18.57 8.33
CA ASN A 81 7.43 18.98 6.93
C ASN A 81 6.26 18.29 6.22
N MET A 82 5.20 17.91 6.96
CA MET A 82 4.01 17.24 6.42
C MET A 82 4.32 15.88 5.77
N ILE A 83 5.44 15.25 6.13
CA ILE A 83 5.81 13.95 5.58
C ILE A 83 4.94 12.88 6.24
N PRO A 84 4.23 12.03 5.49
CA PRO A 84 3.43 10.96 6.08
C PRO A 84 4.30 9.93 6.82
N ASP A 85 3.89 9.56 8.03
CA ASP A 85 4.58 8.55 8.87
C ASP A 85 3.74 7.30 9.11
N PHE A 86 2.43 7.40 9.32
CA PHE A 86 1.55 6.24 9.36
C PHE A 86 0.48 6.41 8.30
N SER A 87 0.20 5.35 7.54
CA SER A 87 -0.88 5.37 6.55
C SER A 87 -1.55 4.01 6.40
N CYS A 88 -2.81 3.99 5.99
CA CYS A 88 -3.55 2.77 5.74
C CYS A 88 -2.79 1.85 4.78
N GLY A 89 -2.62 0.58 5.14
CA GLY A 89 -1.90 -0.38 4.30
C GLY A 89 -0.36 -0.22 4.29
N ASN A 90 0.21 0.70 5.09
CA ASN A 90 1.66 0.84 5.19
C ASN A 90 2.26 -0.36 5.96
N PRO A 91 3.20 -1.12 5.36
CA PRO A 91 3.77 -2.29 6.01
C PRO A 91 4.52 -1.97 7.32
N ASN A 92 5.04 -0.75 7.49
CA ASN A 92 5.71 -0.35 8.73
C ASN A 92 4.76 -0.24 9.92
N ASN A 93 3.45 -0.18 9.70
CA ASN A 93 2.44 -0.20 10.77
C ASN A 93 2.54 -1.47 11.64
N ILE A 94 3.16 -2.54 11.13
CA ILE A 94 3.44 -3.77 11.89
C ILE A 94 4.25 -3.50 13.18
N LEU A 95 5.03 -2.42 13.20
CA LEU A 95 5.83 -2.00 14.36
C LEU A 95 4.97 -1.55 15.54
N LEU A 96 3.68 -1.26 15.33
CA LEU A 96 2.71 -0.91 16.37
C LEU A 96 1.97 -2.11 16.96
N ARG A 97 2.27 -3.34 16.52
CA ARG A 97 1.63 -4.55 17.04
C ARG A 97 1.78 -4.66 18.56
N GLY A 98 0.66 -4.81 19.26
CA GLY A 98 0.61 -4.93 20.73
C GLY A 98 0.93 -3.64 21.48
N LYS A 99 1.20 -2.54 20.78
CA LYS A 99 1.52 -1.21 21.32
C LYS A 99 0.26 -0.34 21.39
N TYR A 100 0.35 0.84 22.00
CA TYR A 100 -0.71 1.83 21.93
C TYR A 100 -0.40 2.97 20.95
N PHE A 101 -1.45 3.64 20.46
CA PHE A 101 -1.32 4.81 19.58
C PHE A 101 -2.28 5.92 20.03
N ASN A 102 -1.74 7.03 20.52
CA ASN A 102 -2.53 8.16 21.05
C ASN A 102 -2.17 9.50 20.39
N LYS A 103 -1.60 9.52 19.18
CA LYS A 103 -1.23 10.77 18.49
C LYS A 103 -2.46 11.68 18.27
N CYS A 104 -2.27 12.99 18.39
CA CYS A 104 -3.29 13.99 18.05
C CYS A 104 -3.19 14.34 16.56
N THR A 105 -4.23 14.00 15.79
CA THR A 105 -4.19 14.09 14.33
C THR A 105 -5.59 14.01 13.73
N CYS A 106 -5.98 15.02 12.94
CA CYS A 106 -7.32 15.08 12.35
C CYS A 106 -7.70 13.79 11.63
N LEU A 107 -8.95 13.36 11.81
CA LEU A 107 -9.65 12.33 11.02
C LEU A 107 -9.09 10.90 11.05
N TYR A 108 -7.89 10.66 11.59
CA TYR A 108 -7.22 9.36 11.52
C TYR A 108 -7.99 8.23 12.25
N GLY A 109 -8.88 8.57 13.17
CA GLY A 109 -9.81 7.64 13.80
C GLY A 109 -10.82 7.01 12.83
N LYS A 110 -11.08 7.61 11.65
CA LYS A 110 -12.05 7.09 10.68
C LYS A 110 -11.59 5.84 9.95
N GLY A 111 -10.31 5.81 9.53
CA GLY A 111 -9.76 4.72 8.72
C GLY A 111 -8.44 4.18 9.27
N GLY A 112 -7.51 5.07 9.62
CA GLY A 112 -6.17 4.74 10.09
C GLY A 112 -6.14 3.87 11.35
N LEU A 113 -6.76 4.31 12.45
CA LEU A 113 -6.81 3.50 13.68
C LEU A 113 -7.54 2.16 13.50
N PRO A 114 -8.72 2.10 12.83
CA PRO A 114 -9.33 0.83 12.47
C PRO A 114 -8.40 -0.10 11.68
N ASP A 115 -7.64 0.41 10.71
CA ASP A 115 -6.64 -0.36 9.95
C ASP A 115 -5.53 -0.90 10.86
N LEU A 116 -4.98 -0.07 11.75
CA LEU A 116 -3.95 -0.46 12.72
C LEU A 116 -4.43 -1.59 13.64
N VAL A 117 -5.66 -1.51 14.15
CA VAL A 117 -6.25 -2.56 15.00
C VAL A 117 -6.50 -3.84 14.19
N ASN A 118 -7.22 -3.73 13.08
CA ASN A 118 -7.72 -4.90 12.35
C ASN A 118 -6.63 -5.65 11.58
N ASN A 119 -5.64 -4.95 11.03
CA ASN A 119 -4.67 -5.53 10.11
C ASN A 119 -3.26 -5.64 10.69
N TYR A 120 -2.91 -4.79 11.66
CA TYR A 120 -1.55 -4.75 12.23
C TYR A 120 -1.48 -5.21 13.69
N GLY A 121 -2.64 -5.36 14.35
CA GLY A 121 -2.73 -5.85 15.72
C GLY A 121 -2.31 -4.80 16.74
N LEU A 122 -2.64 -3.52 16.50
CA LEU A 122 -2.52 -2.47 17.52
C LEU A 122 -3.29 -2.89 18.79
N GLY A 123 -2.67 -2.72 19.96
CA GLY A 123 -3.27 -3.10 21.24
C GLY A 123 -4.46 -2.20 21.58
N CYS A 124 -4.22 -0.89 21.60
CA CYS A 124 -5.27 0.11 21.77
C CYS A 124 -4.88 1.46 21.16
N GLY A 125 -5.84 2.35 20.97
CA GLY A 125 -5.55 3.71 20.56
C GLY A 125 -6.73 4.66 20.67
N CYS A 126 -6.42 5.95 20.57
CA CYS A 126 -7.38 7.04 20.55
C CYS A 126 -7.06 7.95 19.38
N GLY A 127 -8.09 8.40 18.66
CA GLY A 127 -7.91 9.23 17.48
C GLY A 127 -9.20 9.90 17.06
N GLU A 128 -9.07 11.04 16.41
CA GLU A 128 -10.20 11.87 16.03
C GLU A 128 -10.95 11.31 14.83
N VAL A 129 -12.29 11.31 14.89
CA VAL A 129 -13.16 11.01 13.74
C VAL A 129 -13.65 12.28 13.04
N THR A 130 -13.09 13.43 13.37
CA THR A 130 -13.37 14.74 12.79
C THR A 130 -12.09 15.60 12.80
N GLU A 131 -12.14 16.85 12.34
CA GLU A 131 -11.03 17.79 12.55
C GLU A 131 -10.80 18.07 14.04
N TYR A 132 -9.55 17.96 14.49
CA TYR A 132 -9.17 18.30 15.85
C TYR A 132 -8.94 19.81 15.98
N TRP A 133 -9.49 20.44 17.02
CA TRP A 133 -9.40 21.88 17.20
C TRP A 133 -8.56 22.24 18.43
N ILE A 134 -7.73 23.28 18.30
CA ILE A 134 -6.99 23.81 19.43
C ILE A 134 -7.14 25.32 19.50
N VAL A 135 -7.11 25.84 20.73
CA VAL A 135 -7.01 27.28 20.99
C VAL A 135 -5.61 27.56 21.51
N THR A 136 -4.94 28.58 20.96
CA THR A 136 -3.62 28.99 21.44
C THR A 136 -3.48 30.51 21.43
N ASN A 137 -2.78 31.04 22.43
CA ASN A 137 -2.34 32.44 22.48
C ASN A 137 -0.87 32.61 22.08
N LYS A 138 -0.22 31.52 21.63
CA LYS A 138 1.18 31.47 21.16
C LYS A 138 2.20 31.86 22.21
N THR A 139 1.86 31.79 23.50
CA THR A 139 2.86 32.01 24.56
C THR A 139 3.86 30.87 24.64
N GLY A 140 3.46 29.66 24.19
CA GLY A 140 4.30 28.47 24.25
C GLY A 140 4.65 28.05 25.67
N LYS A 141 3.95 28.57 26.68
CA LYS A 141 4.21 28.32 28.10
C LYS A 141 3.10 27.46 28.69
N LYS A 142 3.48 26.34 29.33
CA LYS A 142 2.55 25.45 30.01
C LYS A 142 1.69 26.25 31.01
N TRP A 143 0.39 26.04 30.97
CA TRP A 143 -0.65 26.68 31.79
C TRP A 143 -0.91 28.17 31.53
N GLN A 144 -0.12 28.82 30.67
CA GLN A 144 -0.39 30.18 30.19
C GLN A 144 -1.03 30.15 28.78
N ASP A 145 -0.76 29.10 28.01
CA ASP A 145 -1.34 28.87 26.70
C ASP A 145 -2.57 27.94 26.79
N PRO A 146 -3.75 28.30 26.25
CA PRO A 146 -4.94 27.46 26.29
C PRO A 146 -4.73 26.06 25.69
N VAL A 147 -3.80 25.89 24.74
CA VAL A 147 -3.46 24.58 24.15
C VAL A 147 -3.00 23.57 25.21
N THR A 148 -2.46 24.05 26.34
CA THR A 148 -2.07 23.21 27.48
C THR A 148 -3.21 22.30 27.95
N TYR A 149 -4.45 22.80 27.96
CA TYR A 149 -5.59 22.03 28.47
C TYR A 149 -6.00 20.91 27.51
N PHE A 150 -5.78 21.09 26.20
CA PHE A 150 -5.97 20.05 25.19
C PHE A 150 -4.87 18.98 25.28
N ILE A 151 -3.61 19.41 25.46
CA ILE A 151 -2.46 18.52 25.62
C ILE A 151 -2.58 17.72 26.93
N ASP A 152 -2.91 18.38 28.03
CA ASP A 152 -3.04 17.74 29.35
C ASP A 152 -4.15 16.69 29.37
N ALA A 153 -5.26 16.94 28.66
CA ALA A 153 -6.31 15.94 28.51
C ALA A 153 -5.82 14.72 27.73
N ASN A 154 -5.24 14.89 26.54
CA ASN A 154 -4.71 13.77 25.74
C ASN A 154 -3.64 12.97 26.48
N PHE A 155 -2.73 13.66 27.14
CA PHE A 155 -1.65 13.03 27.88
C PHE A 155 -2.13 12.28 29.12
N GLU A 156 -3.32 12.61 29.66
CA GLU A 156 -3.93 11.85 30.76
C GLU A 156 -4.10 10.37 30.41
N PHE A 157 -4.42 10.03 29.15
CA PHE A 157 -4.46 8.62 28.70
C PHE A 157 -3.12 7.92 28.95
N ASP A 158 -2.02 8.54 28.52
CA ASP A 158 -0.67 8.01 28.71
C ASP A 158 -0.33 7.88 30.21
N ARG A 159 -0.67 8.89 31.02
CA ARG A 159 -0.44 8.86 32.48
C ARG A 159 -1.11 7.66 33.13
N GLN A 160 -2.36 7.38 32.79
CA GLN A 160 -3.10 6.26 33.35
C GLN A 160 -2.52 4.92 32.90
N LEU A 161 -2.12 4.78 31.62
CA LEU A 161 -1.44 3.58 31.14
C LEU A 161 -0.11 3.34 31.88
N MET A 162 0.69 4.38 32.10
CA MET A 162 1.93 4.29 32.87
C MET A 162 1.71 3.91 34.34
N GLN A 163 0.52 4.20 34.89
CA GLN A 163 0.10 3.80 36.23
C GLN A 163 -0.48 2.37 36.26
N GLY A 164 -0.45 1.63 35.14
CA GLY A 164 -0.91 0.26 35.03
C GLY A 164 -2.41 0.09 34.90
N LYS A 165 -3.13 1.17 34.52
CA LYS A 165 -4.57 1.10 34.20
C LYS A 165 -4.81 0.38 32.89
N THR A 166 -6.03 -0.13 32.72
CA THR A 166 -6.46 -0.63 31.41
C THR A 166 -6.68 0.52 30.44
N ALA A 167 -6.68 0.20 29.15
CA ALA A 167 -6.91 1.16 28.08
C ALA A 167 -8.28 1.83 28.20
N LYS A 168 -9.31 1.11 28.65
CA LYS A 168 -10.64 1.70 28.89
C LYS A 168 -10.64 2.67 30.07
N GLU A 169 -9.99 2.31 31.18
CA GLU A 169 -9.85 3.21 32.34
C GLU A 169 -9.07 4.47 31.97
N ALA A 170 -7.99 4.31 31.20
CA ALA A 170 -7.19 5.43 30.69
C ALA A 170 -7.99 6.35 29.76
N TYR A 171 -8.80 5.76 28.87
CA TYR A 171 -9.69 6.52 27.98
C TYR A 171 -10.73 7.31 28.77
N ASP A 172 -11.38 6.67 29.73
CA ASP A 172 -12.40 7.33 30.56
C ASP A 172 -11.81 8.50 31.37
N ALA A 173 -10.59 8.35 31.87
CA ALA A 173 -9.86 9.42 32.54
C ALA A 173 -9.51 10.57 31.59
N MET A 174 -9.07 10.29 30.37
CA MET A 174 -8.83 11.30 29.33
C MET A 174 -10.09 12.11 29.04
N ILE A 175 -11.23 11.43 28.81
CA ILE A 175 -12.50 12.11 28.54
C ILE A 175 -12.95 12.93 29.76
N ALA A 176 -12.85 12.38 30.97
CA ALA A 176 -13.16 13.12 32.20
C ALA A 176 -12.29 14.38 32.34
N LYS A 177 -11.00 14.30 31.96
CA LYS A 177 -10.07 15.43 31.98
C LYS A 177 -10.45 16.51 30.98
N TYR A 178 -10.86 16.15 29.77
CA TYR A 178 -11.40 17.10 28.80
C TYR A 178 -12.63 17.85 29.37
N LYS A 179 -13.60 17.11 29.93
CA LYS A 179 -14.82 17.71 30.48
C LYS A 179 -14.53 18.59 31.71
N GLN A 180 -13.58 18.19 32.55
CA GLN A 180 -13.08 19.02 33.65
C GLN A 180 -12.51 20.35 33.14
N HIS A 181 -11.66 20.30 32.12
CA HIS A 181 -11.06 21.51 31.53
C HIS A 181 -12.10 22.38 30.82
N ALA A 182 -13.08 21.77 30.16
CA ALA A 182 -14.16 22.50 29.53
C ALA A 182 -14.99 23.27 30.57
N GLU A 183 -15.34 22.65 31.71
CA GLU A 183 -16.05 23.35 32.79
C GLU A 183 -15.21 24.48 33.38
N TYR A 184 -13.89 24.31 33.51
CA TYR A 184 -12.99 25.38 33.95
C TYR A 184 -13.02 26.60 33.00
N TRP A 185 -13.10 26.37 31.69
CA TRP A 185 -13.08 27.42 30.67
C TRP A 185 -14.44 28.07 30.40
N LYS A 186 -15.55 27.41 30.80
CA LYS A 186 -16.93 27.82 30.50
C LYS A 186 -17.23 29.29 30.75
N ASP A 187 -16.76 29.85 31.87
CA ASP A 187 -17.00 31.26 32.24
C ASP A 187 -15.85 32.20 31.84
N LYS A 188 -14.72 31.66 31.34
CA LYS A 188 -13.51 32.43 30.98
C LYS A 188 -13.39 32.65 29.48
N ASP A 189 -13.56 31.57 28.72
CA ASP A 189 -13.58 31.54 27.26
C ASP A 189 -14.52 30.40 26.81
N PRO A 190 -15.80 30.71 26.56
CA PRO A 190 -16.79 29.73 26.14
C PRO A 190 -16.41 28.98 24.86
N GLU A 191 -15.61 29.57 23.97
CA GLU A 191 -15.18 28.91 22.74
C GLU A 191 -14.14 27.82 23.03
N THR A 192 -13.17 28.09 23.89
CA THR A 192 -12.24 27.06 24.40
C THR A 192 -13.01 25.92 25.08
N ALA A 193 -14.00 26.23 25.91
CA ALA A 193 -14.85 25.22 26.55
C ALA A 193 -15.66 24.39 25.54
N ARG A 194 -16.19 25.02 24.49
CA ARG A 194 -16.92 24.35 23.41
C ARG A 194 -16.00 23.40 22.64
N LEU A 195 -14.79 23.82 22.30
CA LEU A 195 -13.82 23.01 21.55
C LEU A 195 -13.29 21.83 22.37
N LEU A 196 -12.98 22.03 23.67
CA LEU A 196 -12.62 20.91 24.56
C LEU A 196 -13.74 19.86 24.66
N ASN A 197 -15.01 20.29 24.71
CA ASN A 197 -16.14 19.37 24.68
C ASN A 197 -16.25 18.65 23.34
N TYR A 198 -16.09 19.40 22.24
CA TYR A 198 -16.17 18.89 20.88
C TYR A 198 -15.11 17.81 20.62
N ASP A 199 -13.85 18.06 20.97
CA ASP A 199 -12.79 17.06 20.78
C ASP A 199 -13.03 15.81 21.63
N ALA A 200 -13.49 15.97 22.88
CA ALA A 200 -13.85 14.83 23.73
C ALA A 200 -14.94 13.95 23.13
N ASP A 201 -15.94 14.56 22.48
CA ASP A 201 -17.05 13.82 21.86
C ASP A 201 -16.65 13.16 20.54
N ASN A 202 -15.55 13.60 19.92
CA ASN A 202 -15.11 13.14 18.60
C ASN A 202 -13.76 12.40 18.59
N ARG A 203 -13.25 12.00 19.75
CA ARG A 203 -12.02 11.21 19.89
C ARG A 203 -12.31 9.82 20.47
N PRO A 204 -12.92 8.89 19.70
CA PRO A 204 -13.26 7.57 20.21
C PRO A 204 -12.04 6.70 20.53
N PHE A 205 -12.32 5.65 21.30
CA PHE A 205 -11.39 4.57 21.64
C PHE A 205 -11.45 3.43 20.61
N PHE A 206 -10.28 2.83 20.33
CA PHE A 206 -10.10 1.67 19.44
C PHE A 206 -9.23 0.60 20.09
N GLY A 207 -9.44 -0.67 19.73
CA GLY A 207 -8.65 -1.81 20.20
C GLY A 207 -9.23 -2.52 21.42
N ASP A 208 -8.38 -3.21 22.19
CA ASP A 208 -8.79 -3.99 23.35
C ASP A 208 -8.98 -3.10 24.59
N PRO A 209 -10.20 -2.97 25.15
CA PRO A 209 -10.43 -2.16 26.35
C PRO A 209 -9.67 -2.66 27.59
N ASN A 210 -9.25 -3.93 27.62
CA ASN A 210 -8.49 -4.53 28.72
C ASN A 210 -6.98 -4.50 28.50
N TRP A 211 -6.51 -3.94 27.38
CA TRP A 211 -5.07 -3.78 27.14
C TRP A 211 -4.46 -2.94 28.26
N ALA A 212 -3.26 -3.32 28.72
CA ALA A 212 -2.52 -2.59 29.75
C ALA A 212 -1.02 -2.75 29.49
N VAL A 213 -0.22 -1.78 29.93
CA VAL A 213 1.24 -1.87 29.83
C VAL A 213 1.73 -3.08 30.62
N GLY A 214 2.53 -3.94 29.97
CA GLY A 214 3.03 -5.19 30.55
C GLY A 214 2.23 -6.44 30.14
N ASN A 215 1.03 -6.28 29.59
CA ASN A 215 0.30 -7.35 28.90
C ASN A 215 0.57 -7.37 27.39
N ILE A 216 1.64 -6.72 26.95
CA ILE A 216 2.05 -6.68 25.56
C ILE A 216 2.38 -8.13 25.18
N PRO A 217 1.61 -8.78 24.28
CA PRO A 217 1.99 -10.09 23.79
C PRO A 217 3.42 -9.98 23.28
N PRO A 218 4.32 -10.94 23.59
CA PRO A 218 5.64 -10.92 22.99
C PRO A 218 5.42 -10.77 21.48
N PRO A 219 6.17 -9.87 20.80
CA PRO A 219 6.06 -9.77 19.36
C PRO A 219 6.15 -11.19 18.82
N PRO A 220 5.20 -11.64 17.97
CA PRO A 220 5.32 -12.97 17.40
C PRO A 220 6.71 -13.04 16.79
N PRO A 221 7.45 -14.15 16.99
CA PRO A 221 8.85 -14.19 16.61
C PRO A 221 8.94 -13.74 15.14
N THR A 222 9.59 -12.62 14.90
CA THR A 222 9.87 -12.18 13.54
C THR A 222 11.24 -12.74 13.23
N GLU A 223 11.30 -13.68 12.29
CA GLU A 223 12.59 -14.08 11.77
C GLU A 223 13.02 -13.01 10.77
N PRO A 224 14.19 -12.37 10.94
CA PRO A 224 14.70 -11.48 9.92
C PRO A 224 14.98 -12.32 8.69
N HIS A 225 14.26 -12.07 7.61
CA HIS A 225 14.59 -12.69 6.33
C HIS A 225 15.48 -11.73 5.56
N LEU A 226 16.72 -12.18 5.31
CA LEU A 226 17.62 -11.48 4.42
C LEU A 226 17.27 -11.86 2.98
N VAL A 227 16.88 -10.87 2.17
CA VAL A 227 16.57 -11.06 0.77
C VAL A 227 17.70 -10.43 -0.06
N GLU A 228 18.44 -11.28 -0.77
CA GLU A 228 19.49 -10.87 -1.71
C GLU A 228 19.06 -11.23 -3.14
N ALA A 229 18.89 -10.26 -4.03
CA ALA A 229 18.65 -10.54 -5.44
C ALA A 229 19.94 -10.32 -6.24
N SER A 230 20.30 -11.30 -7.07
CA SER A 230 21.50 -11.26 -7.92
C SER A 230 21.21 -11.87 -9.29
N ALA A 231 21.87 -11.36 -10.33
CA ALA A 231 21.74 -11.86 -11.70
C ALA A 231 23.12 -12.21 -12.28
N GLU A 232 23.23 -13.35 -12.95
CA GLU A 232 24.47 -13.82 -13.57
C GLU A 232 24.30 -14.03 -15.08
N SER A 233 25.27 -13.58 -15.88
CA SER A 233 25.28 -13.89 -17.33
C SER A 233 26.02 -15.21 -17.57
N SER A 234 25.34 -16.16 -18.20
CA SER A 234 26.01 -17.36 -18.72
C SER A 234 26.82 -17.03 -19.99
N LYS A 235 27.59 -18.00 -20.49
CA LYS A 235 28.41 -17.89 -21.72
C LYS A 235 27.59 -17.76 -23.01
N ASP A 236 26.27 -17.94 -22.93
CA ASP A 236 25.33 -17.72 -24.04
C ASP A 236 24.81 -16.27 -23.99
N PRO A 237 24.97 -15.47 -25.06
CA PRO A 237 24.53 -14.06 -25.08
C PRO A 237 23.02 -13.88 -24.86
N TYR A 238 22.21 -14.94 -24.94
CA TYR A 238 20.75 -14.87 -24.86
C TYR A 238 20.13 -15.52 -23.61
N MET A 239 20.89 -16.26 -22.78
CA MET A 239 20.37 -16.87 -21.54
C MET A 239 21.12 -16.41 -20.29
N ARG A 240 20.37 -15.84 -19.34
CA ARG A 240 20.88 -15.34 -18.05
C ARG A 240 19.99 -15.84 -16.92
N TYR A 241 20.58 -16.07 -15.75
CA TYR A 241 19.90 -16.62 -14.59
C TYR A 241 19.73 -15.53 -13.54
N PHE A 242 18.52 -15.44 -12.96
CA PHE A 242 18.24 -14.62 -11.79
C PHE A 242 18.13 -15.52 -10.56
N TYR A 243 18.83 -15.14 -9.51
CA TYR A 243 18.78 -15.83 -8.22
C TYR A 243 18.33 -14.84 -7.16
N ILE A 244 17.25 -15.18 -6.48
CA ILE A 244 16.86 -14.53 -5.23
C ILE A 244 17.33 -15.47 -4.12
N LYS A 245 18.08 -14.96 -3.15
CA LYS A 245 18.42 -15.68 -1.93
C LYS A 245 17.56 -15.16 -0.80
N VAL A 246 16.84 -16.06 -0.16
CA VAL A 246 16.16 -15.78 1.11
C VAL A 246 16.96 -16.51 2.20
N ASN A 247 17.52 -15.78 3.16
CA ASN A 247 18.40 -16.32 4.20
C ASN A 247 19.58 -17.13 3.65
N GLY A 248 20.11 -16.72 2.49
CA GLY A 248 21.23 -17.40 1.83
C GLY A 248 20.86 -18.66 1.04
N VAL A 249 19.58 -19.08 1.04
CA VAL A 249 19.07 -20.19 0.22
C VAL A 249 18.68 -19.65 -1.16
N PRO A 250 19.32 -20.10 -2.25
CA PRO A 250 19.00 -19.65 -3.60
C PRO A 250 17.67 -20.24 -4.11
N GLU A 251 16.73 -19.35 -4.39
CA GLU A 251 15.52 -19.58 -5.17
C GLU A 251 15.82 -19.22 -6.63
N HIS A 252 15.70 -20.21 -7.52
CA HIS A 252 16.07 -20.09 -8.92
C HIS A 252 14.91 -19.57 -9.75
N VAL A 253 15.12 -18.50 -10.54
CA VAL A 253 14.13 -18.07 -11.52
C VAL A 253 14.76 -17.68 -12.86
N GLU A 254 14.16 -18.17 -13.95
CA GLU A 254 14.63 -17.94 -15.32
C GLU A 254 13.97 -16.72 -15.94
N THR A 255 14.73 -15.66 -16.23
CA THR A 255 14.23 -14.50 -16.98
C THR A 255 15.37 -13.83 -17.77
N GLY A 256 15.03 -13.08 -18.83
CA GLY A 256 15.99 -12.47 -19.74
C GLY A 256 16.47 -11.05 -19.36
N TRP A 257 17.76 -10.79 -19.66
CA TRP A 257 18.50 -9.51 -19.76
C TRP A 257 19.09 -8.83 -18.48
N PHE A 258 20.44 -8.70 -18.50
CA PHE A 258 21.41 -7.87 -17.72
C PHE A 258 21.48 -7.91 -16.15
N LYS A 259 22.63 -7.48 -15.59
CA LYS A 259 23.15 -7.78 -14.23
C LYS A 259 22.87 -6.67 -13.20
N PHE A 260 22.34 -6.99 -12.02
CA PHE A 260 22.25 -6.07 -10.86
C PHE A 260 22.34 -6.81 -9.50
N TYR A 261 22.47 -6.07 -8.40
CA TYR A 261 22.53 -6.58 -7.01
C TYR A 261 21.65 -5.74 -6.08
N VAL A 262 20.71 -6.37 -5.36
CA VAL A 262 19.85 -5.71 -4.35
C VAL A 262 19.90 -6.49 -3.04
N LYS A 263 20.11 -5.79 -1.91
CA LYS A 263 20.10 -6.37 -0.55
C LYS A 263 19.11 -5.63 0.34
N ARG A 264 18.11 -6.35 0.86
CA ARG A 264 17.08 -5.81 1.78
C ARG A 264 16.79 -6.80 2.92
N THR A 265 16.42 -6.28 4.07
CA THR A 265 15.94 -7.08 5.22
C THR A 265 14.44 -6.88 5.34
N ILE A 266 13.68 -7.96 5.46
CA ILE A 266 12.24 -7.92 5.70
C ILE A 266 11.92 -8.65 7.01
N TYR A 267 10.81 -8.25 7.63
CA TYR A 267 10.34 -8.84 8.89
C TYR A 267 8.98 -9.46 8.64
N LEU A 268 8.89 -10.79 8.77
CA LEU A 268 7.64 -11.55 8.66
C LEU A 268 7.34 -12.20 10.02
N PRO A 269 6.07 -12.21 10.48
CA PRO A 269 5.66 -13.05 11.60
C PRO A 269 5.96 -14.54 11.33
N LYS A 270 6.39 -15.30 12.34
CA LYS A 270 6.78 -16.74 12.25
C LYS A 270 5.78 -17.64 11.52
N ASP A 271 4.51 -17.25 11.52
CA ASP A 271 3.36 -18.00 11.07
C ASP A 271 2.68 -17.40 9.83
N LYS A 272 3.23 -16.32 9.26
CA LYS A 272 2.73 -15.73 8.02
C LYS A 272 3.57 -16.16 6.83
N GLU A 273 2.89 -16.64 5.80
CA GLU A 273 3.45 -16.76 4.47
C GLU A 273 3.36 -15.40 3.77
N ALA A 274 4.31 -15.14 2.88
CA ALA A 274 4.24 -13.96 2.04
C ALA A 274 4.92 -14.16 0.70
N ASP A 275 4.29 -13.65 -0.35
CA ASP A 275 4.90 -13.58 -1.67
C ASP A 275 5.74 -12.30 -1.77
N ILE A 276 7.04 -12.46 -1.98
CA ILE A 276 7.94 -11.36 -2.31
C ILE A 276 8.02 -11.20 -3.82
N CYS A 277 7.46 -10.13 -4.38
CA CYS A 277 7.59 -9.79 -5.78
C CYS A 277 8.66 -8.72 -6.01
N ILE A 278 9.63 -9.00 -6.88
CA ILE A 278 10.70 -8.07 -7.29
C ILE A 278 10.48 -7.70 -8.76
N SER A 279 10.11 -6.44 -9.02
CA SER A 279 10.11 -5.87 -10.38
C SER A 279 11.41 -5.14 -10.65
N VAL A 280 11.97 -5.30 -11.84
CA VAL A 280 13.19 -4.61 -12.29
C VAL A 280 12.88 -3.98 -13.63
N SER A 281 13.10 -2.68 -13.77
CA SER A 281 13.04 -2.01 -15.07
C SER A 281 14.37 -1.34 -15.40
N ALA A 282 14.83 -1.50 -16.64
CA ALA A 282 15.88 -0.67 -17.24
C ALA A 282 15.24 0.46 -18.03
N ASP A 283 15.76 1.67 -17.92
CA ASP A 283 15.44 2.75 -18.86
C ASP A 283 16.42 2.78 -20.05
N GLU A 284 16.14 3.66 -21.03
CA GLU A 284 16.98 3.87 -22.22
C GLU A 284 18.39 4.42 -21.90
N THR A 285 18.65 4.79 -20.65
CA THR A 285 19.94 5.33 -20.15
C THR A 285 20.73 4.33 -19.29
N PHE A 286 20.27 3.07 -19.20
CA PHE A 286 20.84 2.02 -18.36
C PHE A 286 20.73 2.29 -16.84
N GLY A 287 19.78 3.13 -16.41
CA GLY A 287 19.37 3.29 -15.02
C GLY A 287 18.36 2.22 -14.59
N TRP A 288 18.43 1.78 -13.32
CA TRP A 288 17.62 0.67 -12.80
C TRP A 288 16.77 1.11 -11.61
N GLU A 289 15.51 0.70 -11.59
CA GLU A 289 14.63 0.78 -10.41
C GLU A 289 14.11 -0.62 -10.04
N GLY A 290 14.15 -0.94 -8.74
CA GLY A 290 13.67 -2.20 -8.18
C GLY A 290 12.51 -1.97 -7.22
N THR A 291 11.40 -2.69 -7.37
CA THR A 291 10.25 -2.64 -6.44
C THR A 291 10.07 -4.00 -5.76
N LEU A 292 10.12 -4.01 -4.42
CA LEU A 292 9.85 -5.18 -3.57
C LEU A 292 8.40 -5.11 -3.10
N LYS A 293 7.63 -6.17 -3.27
CA LYS A 293 6.23 -6.23 -2.83
C LYS A 293 5.95 -7.49 -2.02
N ILE A 294 5.21 -7.36 -0.91
CA ILE A 294 4.82 -8.41 0.05
C ILE A 294 3.31 -8.24 0.25
N ASP A 295 2.46 -9.26 0.10
CA ASP A 295 1.01 -9.04 -0.02
C ASP A 295 0.06 -9.93 0.79
N ASP A 296 -1.11 -9.33 1.12
CA ASP A 296 -2.45 -9.92 1.00
C ASP A 296 -3.37 -9.19 -0.03
N LYS A 297 -2.92 -8.20 -0.87
CA LYS A 297 -3.58 -7.73 -2.16
C LYS A 297 -2.74 -6.74 -3.03
N LYS A 298 -2.89 -6.71 -4.37
CA LYS A 298 -2.16 -7.46 -5.43
C LYS A 298 -0.98 -6.62 -5.96
N PRO A 299 0.22 -7.14 -6.27
CA PRO A 299 1.00 -6.56 -7.36
C PRO A 299 0.16 -6.85 -8.59
N VAL A 300 -0.31 -5.81 -9.28
CA VAL A 300 -0.71 -6.04 -10.66
C VAL A 300 0.58 -6.08 -11.42
N SER A 301 1.12 -7.30 -11.52
CA SER A 301 2.14 -7.53 -12.49
C SER A 301 2.25 -9.07 -12.90
N GLY A 302 2.33 -9.45 -14.20
CA GLY A 302 2.79 -10.73 -14.86
C GLY A 302 4.29 -10.88 -15.38
N ALA A 303 4.64 -11.14 -16.67
CA ALA A 303 6.00 -11.40 -17.30
C ALA A 303 7.13 -10.29 -17.47
N CYS A 304 8.08 -10.21 -16.51
CA CYS A 304 9.25 -9.30 -16.40
C CYS A 304 9.29 -7.94 -17.16
N ASP A 305 8.43 -7.02 -16.75
CA ASP A 305 8.48 -5.56 -16.93
C ASP A 305 7.64 -4.90 -15.81
N LYS A 306 7.37 -3.58 -15.80
CA LYS A 306 6.60 -2.93 -14.71
C LYS A 306 5.23 -3.58 -14.44
N ASN A 307 4.65 -4.16 -15.47
CA ASN A 307 3.38 -4.83 -15.37
C ASN A 307 3.59 -6.28 -15.02
N HIS A 308 4.77 -6.68 -14.55
CA HIS A 308 5.16 -8.05 -14.49
C HIS A 308 6.36 -8.48 -13.53
N PRO A 309 6.21 -8.89 -12.24
CA PRO A 309 7.31 -9.00 -11.27
C PRO A 309 7.72 -10.45 -10.97
N LEU A 310 8.91 -10.63 -10.42
CA LEU A 310 9.43 -11.91 -9.97
C LEU A 310 8.94 -12.23 -8.55
N CYS A 311 7.94 -13.09 -8.38
CA CYS A 311 7.40 -13.45 -7.07
C CYS A 311 8.05 -14.72 -6.48
N VAL A 312 8.48 -14.64 -5.21
CA VAL A 312 9.02 -15.75 -4.43
C VAL A 312 8.13 -15.96 -3.21
N HIS A 313 7.59 -17.16 -3.05
CA HIS A 313 6.81 -17.52 -1.88
C HIS A 313 7.73 -17.84 -0.71
N ILE A 314 7.54 -17.17 0.42
CA ILE A 314 8.24 -17.50 1.68
C ILE A 314 7.22 -18.10 2.63
N SER A 315 7.45 -19.35 3.03
CA SER A 315 6.68 -20.01 4.08
C SER A 315 7.41 -19.91 5.43
N GLY A 316 6.64 -19.73 6.51
CA GLY A 316 7.15 -19.73 7.89
C GLY A 316 7.48 -21.13 8.43
N GLN A 317 7.38 -22.19 7.62
CA GLN A 317 7.69 -23.56 8.01
C GLN A 317 8.72 -24.20 7.07
N PRO A 318 9.69 -24.98 7.59
CA PRO A 318 10.47 -25.90 6.77
C PRO A 318 9.53 -26.82 5.97
N PRO A 319 9.82 -27.13 4.70
CA PRO A 319 8.89 -27.85 3.83
C PRO A 319 8.51 -29.22 4.42
N SER A 320 7.21 -29.54 4.37
CA SER A 320 6.66 -30.85 4.75
C SER A 320 6.80 -31.87 3.61
N PRO A 321 6.86 -33.19 3.91
CA PRO A 321 7.09 -34.24 2.90
C PRO A 321 5.93 -34.36 1.89
N PRO A 322 6.19 -34.78 0.63
CA PRO A 322 5.17 -34.85 -0.43
C PRO A 322 4.08 -35.88 -0.14
N GLN A 323 2.83 -35.56 -0.54
CA GLN A 323 1.67 -36.44 -0.42
C GLN A 323 1.57 -37.45 -1.60
N PRO A 324 0.88 -38.60 -1.39
CA PRO A 324 0.83 -39.69 -2.38
C PRO A 324 -0.18 -39.43 -3.51
N PRO A 325 0.06 -39.97 -4.72
CA PRO A 325 -0.77 -39.73 -5.90
C PRO A 325 -2.14 -40.42 -5.85
N GLN A 326 -3.14 -39.80 -6.52
CA GLN A 326 -4.48 -40.35 -6.71
C GLN A 326 -4.56 -41.38 -7.85
N PRO A 327 -5.60 -42.24 -7.87
CA PRO A 327 -5.70 -43.35 -8.82
C PRO A 327 -6.12 -42.88 -10.23
N PRO A 328 -5.66 -43.54 -11.31
CA PRO A 328 -5.96 -43.14 -12.69
C PRO A 328 -7.39 -43.50 -13.12
N GLN A 329 -7.99 -42.64 -13.96
CA GLN A 329 -9.21 -42.96 -14.71
C GLN A 329 -8.91 -43.78 -15.99
N PRO A 330 -9.87 -44.59 -16.46
CA PRO A 330 -9.66 -45.45 -17.63
C PRO A 330 -9.66 -44.67 -18.96
N PRO A 331 -8.80 -45.05 -19.92
CA PRO A 331 -8.66 -44.35 -21.19
C PRO A 331 -9.83 -44.61 -22.16
N PRO A 332 -10.15 -43.66 -23.05
CA PRO A 332 -11.17 -43.83 -24.08
C PRO A 332 -10.71 -44.73 -25.25
N PRO A 333 -11.65 -45.29 -26.05
CA PRO A 333 -11.32 -46.23 -27.13
C PRO A 333 -10.57 -45.57 -28.31
N PRO A 334 -9.58 -46.24 -28.93
CA PRO A 334 -8.82 -45.67 -30.06
C PRO A 334 -9.63 -45.53 -31.35
N GLY A 335 -9.43 -44.41 -32.08
CA GLY A 335 -9.89 -44.24 -33.46
C GLY A 335 -11.12 -43.33 -33.67
N GLN A 336 -11.56 -42.60 -32.65
CA GLN A 336 -12.73 -41.73 -32.76
C GLN A 336 -12.41 -40.44 -33.54
N LYS A 337 -13.22 -40.14 -34.55
CA LYS A 337 -13.18 -38.85 -35.26
C LYS A 337 -14.01 -37.82 -34.51
N TYR A 338 -13.53 -36.58 -34.46
CA TYR A 338 -14.30 -35.46 -33.93
C TYR A 338 -14.41 -34.34 -34.97
N SER A 339 -15.52 -33.60 -34.90
CA SER A 339 -15.71 -32.34 -35.62
C SER A 339 -16.52 -31.40 -34.75
N GLY A 340 -16.07 -30.17 -34.61
CA GLY A 340 -16.74 -29.14 -33.81
C GLY A 340 -16.78 -27.81 -34.56
N GLU A 341 -17.86 -27.07 -34.38
CA GLU A 341 -17.93 -25.64 -34.74
C GLU A 341 -17.79 -24.83 -33.46
N TYR A 342 -17.04 -23.73 -33.51
CA TYR A 342 -16.92 -22.82 -32.40
C TYR A 342 -17.14 -21.38 -32.85
N THR A 343 -17.78 -20.61 -31.97
CA THR A 343 -17.85 -19.16 -32.06
C THR A 343 -17.04 -18.61 -30.91
N THR A 344 -16.14 -17.67 -31.19
CA THR A 344 -15.28 -17.07 -30.17
C THR A 344 -15.38 -15.55 -30.23
N ASN A 345 -15.45 -14.94 -29.05
CA ASN A 345 -15.34 -13.50 -28.91
C ASN A 345 -13.86 -13.18 -28.73
N VAL A 346 -13.28 -12.45 -29.67
CA VAL A 346 -11.89 -12.03 -29.56
C VAL A 346 -11.87 -10.66 -28.91
N VAL A 347 -11.32 -10.62 -27.70
CA VAL A 347 -10.99 -9.39 -27.00
C VAL A 347 -9.48 -9.24 -27.05
N SER A 348 -8.99 -8.34 -27.90
CA SER A 348 -7.57 -8.01 -27.94
C SER A 348 -7.29 -6.83 -27.02
N ASN A 349 -6.42 -7.05 -26.04
CA ASN A 349 -5.89 -6.00 -25.14
C ASN A 349 -4.51 -5.53 -25.60
N GLN A 350 -4.14 -5.74 -26.85
CA GLN A 350 -2.84 -5.29 -27.33
C GLN A 350 -2.77 -3.76 -27.37
N PRO A 351 -1.70 -3.17 -26.80
CA PRO A 351 -1.49 -1.73 -26.83
C PRO A 351 -1.10 -1.30 -28.25
N CYS A 352 -2.08 -0.89 -29.06
CA CYS A 352 -1.80 -0.32 -30.38
C CYS A 352 -1.68 1.21 -30.25
N VAL A 353 -0.49 1.72 -30.51
CA VAL A 353 -0.25 3.17 -30.61
C VAL A 353 -0.29 3.52 -32.09
N VAL A 354 -1.27 4.32 -32.49
CA VAL A 354 -1.42 4.73 -33.88
C VAL A 354 -0.87 6.15 -34.03
N GLN A 355 0.13 6.31 -34.87
CA GLN A 355 0.57 7.64 -35.29
C GLN A 355 -0.36 8.13 -36.39
N ALA A 356 -0.96 9.30 -36.17
CA ALA A 356 -1.80 9.99 -37.13
C ALA A 356 -1.30 11.42 -37.30
N ILE A 357 -1.67 12.07 -38.40
CA ILE A 357 -1.37 13.49 -38.62
C ILE A 357 -2.71 14.20 -38.77
N LEU A 358 -3.04 15.06 -37.80
CA LEU A 358 -4.21 15.93 -37.89
C LEU A 358 -3.85 17.16 -38.73
N ARG A 359 -4.46 17.28 -39.91
CA ARG A 359 -4.30 18.46 -40.76
C ARG A 359 -5.43 19.45 -40.50
N LEU A 360 -5.08 20.63 -40.00
CA LEU A 360 -6.00 21.75 -39.78
C LEU A 360 -5.78 22.81 -40.85
N LYS A 361 -6.79 22.99 -41.70
CA LYS A 361 -6.79 24.01 -42.75
C LYS A 361 -7.25 25.35 -42.16
N LEU A 362 -6.34 26.31 -42.03
CA LEU A 362 -6.62 27.60 -41.39
C LEU A 362 -7.12 28.65 -42.39
N THR A 363 -6.62 28.61 -43.62
CA THR A 363 -7.09 29.44 -44.75
C THR A 363 -7.02 28.64 -46.05
N THR A 364 -7.44 29.21 -47.17
CA THR A 364 -7.35 28.57 -48.49
C THR A 364 -5.93 28.15 -48.87
N ASN A 365 -4.92 28.84 -48.34
CA ASN A 365 -3.51 28.67 -48.72
C ASN A 365 -2.60 28.26 -47.55
N LYS A 366 -3.15 27.92 -46.38
CA LYS A 366 -2.33 27.57 -45.21
C LYS A 366 -2.95 26.46 -44.38
N ASP A 367 -2.23 25.35 -44.33
CA ASP A 367 -2.54 24.17 -43.53
C ASP A 367 -1.50 24.03 -42.42
N ILE A 368 -1.94 23.54 -41.26
CA ILE A 368 -1.06 23.10 -40.18
C ILE A 368 -1.24 21.59 -40.04
N GLU A 369 -0.12 20.87 -40.08
CA GLU A 369 -0.08 19.44 -39.80
C GLU A 369 0.40 19.24 -38.37
N ILE A 370 -0.42 18.58 -37.55
CA ILE A 370 -0.09 18.26 -36.17
C ILE A 370 0.05 16.74 -36.09
N PRO A 371 1.27 16.21 -36.00
CA PRO A 371 1.47 14.81 -35.72
C PRO A 371 0.89 14.52 -34.33
N MET A 372 0.04 13.52 -34.25
CA MET A 372 -0.58 13.07 -33.03
C MET A 372 -0.33 11.58 -32.85
N THR A 373 -0.01 11.25 -31.61
CA THR A 373 0.05 9.86 -31.17
C THR A 373 -1.27 9.58 -30.49
N ILE A 374 -2.11 8.77 -31.13
CA ILE A 374 -3.39 8.37 -30.55
C ILE A 374 -3.14 7.08 -29.77
N ASP A 375 -3.26 7.23 -28.47
CA ASP A 375 -3.10 6.14 -27.53
C ASP A 375 -4.41 5.34 -27.43
N LEU A 376 -4.43 4.17 -28.06
CA LEU A 376 -5.57 3.26 -28.03
C LEU A 376 -5.40 2.18 -26.94
N ARG A 377 -4.48 2.34 -25.96
CA ARG A 377 -4.22 1.35 -24.90
C ARG A 377 -5.44 0.99 -24.04
N ASN A 378 -6.45 1.86 -24.01
CA ASN A 378 -7.72 1.64 -23.31
C ASN A 378 -8.88 1.27 -24.25
N LEU A 379 -8.60 1.02 -25.53
CA LEU A 379 -9.61 0.67 -26.51
C LEU A 379 -9.84 -0.84 -26.51
N GLN A 380 -11.06 -1.26 -26.18
CA GLN A 380 -11.46 -2.64 -26.39
C GLN A 380 -11.78 -2.86 -27.87
N LEU A 381 -10.96 -3.67 -28.53
CA LEU A 381 -11.28 -4.19 -29.85
C LEU A 381 -12.22 -5.38 -29.68
N LEU A 382 -13.47 -5.20 -30.09
CA LEU A 382 -14.47 -6.26 -30.09
C LEU A 382 -14.50 -6.88 -31.49
N GLY A 383 -14.15 -8.16 -31.56
CA GLY A 383 -14.24 -8.96 -32.77
C GLY A 383 -15.03 -10.24 -32.54
N GLU A 384 -15.72 -10.69 -33.59
CA GLU A 384 -16.39 -11.99 -33.60
C GLU A 384 -15.64 -12.92 -34.56
N GLY A 385 -15.24 -14.09 -34.04
CA GLY A 385 -14.60 -15.16 -34.79
C GLY A 385 -15.51 -16.37 -34.93
N LYS A 386 -15.51 -17.00 -36.11
CA LYS A 386 -16.20 -18.28 -36.37
C LYS A 386 -15.23 -19.26 -37.00
N GLY A 387 -15.21 -20.49 -36.48
CA GLY A 387 -14.32 -21.53 -37.00
C GLY A 387 -14.85 -22.95 -36.82
N SER A 388 -14.18 -23.88 -37.48
CA SER A 388 -14.46 -25.32 -37.44
C SER A 388 -13.15 -26.09 -37.25
N GLU A 389 -13.19 -27.13 -36.43
CA GLU A 389 -12.08 -28.06 -36.23
C GLU A 389 -12.50 -29.50 -36.57
N SER A 390 -11.56 -30.31 -37.05
CA SER A 390 -11.78 -31.74 -37.26
C SER A 390 -10.49 -32.54 -37.10
N GLY A 391 -10.58 -33.74 -36.54
CA GLY A 391 -9.41 -34.56 -36.25
C GLY A 391 -9.70 -36.00 -35.84
N THR A 392 -8.65 -36.71 -35.47
CA THR A 392 -8.69 -38.12 -35.05
C THR A 392 -7.94 -38.32 -33.74
N ILE A 393 -8.46 -39.19 -32.88
CA ILE A 393 -7.80 -39.59 -31.62
C ILE A 393 -7.20 -40.99 -31.79
N GLN A 394 -5.90 -41.14 -31.58
CA GLN A 394 -5.19 -42.43 -31.60
C GLN A 394 -4.19 -42.47 -30.43
N ASP A 395 -4.20 -43.55 -29.65
CA ASP A 395 -3.27 -43.76 -28.52
C ASP A 395 -3.23 -42.60 -27.50
N ASN A 396 -4.40 -42.08 -27.13
CA ASN A 396 -4.57 -40.89 -26.29
C ASN A 396 -3.92 -39.61 -26.86
N GLN A 397 -3.63 -39.57 -28.16
CA GLN A 397 -3.18 -38.37 -28.86
C GLN A 397 -4.21 -37.93 -29.88
N TYR A 398 -4.57 -36.65 -29.87
CA TYR A 398 -5.39 -36.05 -30.92
C TYR A 398 -4.49 -35.42 -32.01
N SER A 399 -4.93 -35.48 -33.27
CA SER A 399 -4.38 -34.70 -34.37
C SER A 399 -5.49 -34.21 -35.29
N GLY A 400 -5.50 -32.93 -35.66
CA GLY A 400 -6.53 -32.36 -36.52
C GLY A 400 -6.18 -30.98 -37.07
N ASP A 401 -7.03 -30.48 -37.97
CA ASP A 401 -6.91 -29.17 -38.61
C ASP A 401 -8.04 -28.24 -38.13
N ALA A 402 -7.74 -26.94 -37.96
CA ALA A 402 -8.71 -25.91 -37.61
C ALA A 402 -8.70 -24.76 -38.63
N LYS A 403 -9.89 -24.25 -38.98
CA LYS A 403 -10.06 -23.15 -39.94
C LYS A 403 -11.12 -22.17 -39.46
N GLY A 404 -10.90 -20.86 -39.62
CA GLY A 404 -11.89 -19.85 -39.24
C GLY A 404 -11.64 -18.44 -39.80
N ASP A 405 -12.65 -17.58 -39.64
CA ASP A 405 -12.66 -16.17 -40.05
C ASP A 405 -12.89 -15.26 -38.84
N LEU A 406 -12.23 -14.09 -38.81
CA LEU A 406 -12.32 -13.11 -37.72
C LEU A 406 -12.65 -11.71 -38.28
N SER A 407 -13.72 -11.09 -37.79
CA SER A 407 -14.09 -9.70 -38.14
C SER A 407 -13.99 -8.77 -36.93
N ILE A 408 -13.31 -7.64 -37.08
CA ILE A 408 -13.11 -6.65 -36.01
C ILE A 408 -13.66 -5.29 -36.46
N LYS A 409 -14.51 -4.66 -35.63
CA LYS A 409 -15.10 -3.35 -35.92
C LYS A 409 -14.65 -2.31 -34.88
N ILE A 410 -14.15 -1.17 -35.36
CA ILE A 410 -13.71 -0.06 -34.50
C ILE A 410 -14.56 1.18 -34.81
N ASP A 411 -15.36 1.61 -33.84
CA ASP A 411 -16.16 2.83 -33.92
C ASP A 411 -16.06 3.58 -32.58
N ASN A 412 -15.20 4.60 -32.49
CA ASN A 412 -14.98 5.35 -31.25
C ASN A 412 -14.93 6.86 -31.50
N GLN A 413 -15.49 7.62 -30.54
CA GLN A 413 -15.55 9.08 -30.54
C GLN A 413 -14.86 9.64 -29.30
N TYR A 414 -13.95 10.59 -29.50
CA TYR A 414 -13.19 11.21 -28.42
C TYR A 414 -13.54 12.69 -28.31
N PRO A 415 -14.01 13.18 -27.15
CA PRO A 415 -14.21 14.61 -26.96
C PRO A 415 -12.84 15.30 -26.92
N ILE A 416 -12.69 16.37 -27.70
CA ILE A 416 -11.49 17.20 -27.73
C ILE A 416 -11.85 18.67 -27.49
N VAL A 417 -10.92 19.41 -26.89
CA VAL A 417 -11.03 20.87 -26.72
C VAL A 417 -9.83 21.52 -27.40
N LEU A 418 -10.09 22.30 -28.45
CA LEU A 418 -9.08 23.05 -29.20
C LEU A 418 -9.12 24.51 -28.77
N TRP A 419 -7.95 25.08 -28.50
CA TRP A 419 -7.82 26.48 -28.08
C TRP A 419 -7.36 27.35 -29.25
N PHE A 420 -8.13 28.40 -29.53
CA PHE A 420 -7.79 29.41 -30.53
C PHE A 420 -7.55 30.73 -29.80
N GLY A 421 -6.28 31.02 -29.50
CA GLY A 421 -5.94 32.04 -28.50
C GLY A 421 -6.52 31.65 -27.13
N ASN A 422 -7.24 32.56 -26.48
CA ASN A 422 -7.85 32.33 -25.17
C ASN A 422 -9.28 31.75 -25.25
N ILE A 423 -9.75 31.34 -26.43
CA ILE A 423 -11.12 30.85 -26.63
C ILE A 423 -11.10 29.34 -26.85
N PRO A 424 -11.66 28.53 -25.94
CA PRO A 424 -11.79 27.09 -26.13
C PRO A 424 -12.96 26.74 -27.05
N LYS A 425 -12.76 25.77 -27.94
CA LYS A 425 -13.80 25.16 -28.80
C LYS A 425 -13.81 23.66 -28.57
N LYS A 426 -14.98 23.13 -28.20
CA LYS A 426 -15.18 21.69 -27.94
C LYS A 426 -15.68 20.99 -29.21
N GLY A 427 -15.21 19.78 -29.46
CA GLY A 427 -15.63 18.93 -30.58
C GLY A 427 -15.36 17.45 -30.30
N PHE A 428 -15.55 16.60 -31.31
CA PHE A 428 -15.27 15.16 -31.22
C PHE A 428 -14.34 14.71 -32.34
N LEU A 429 -13.36 13.86 -32.04
CA LEU A 429 -12.56 13.11 -33.00
C LEU A 429 -13.18 11.72 -33.17
N ILE A 430 -13.60 11.38 -34.39
CA ILE A 430 -14.23 10.10 -34.69
C ILE A 430 -13.24 9.23 -35.48
N ILE A 431 -12.89 8.06 -34.95
CA ILE A 431 -12.00 7.10 -35.63
C ILE A 431 -12.85 5.92 -36.11
N LYS A 432 -12.87 5.68 -37.42
CA LYS A 432 -13.58 4.56 -38.05
C LYS A 432 -12.60 3.64 -38.77
N SER A 433 -12.67 2.34 -38.49
CA SER A 433 -11.96 1.33 -39.29
C SER A 433 -12.73 -0.01 -39.30
N PRO A 434 -13.06 -0.57 -40.48
CA PRO A 434 -13.41 -1.97 -40.60
C PRO A 434 -12.24 -2.78 -41.19
N GLN A 435 -11.75 -3.80 -40.49
CA GLN A 435 -10.87 -4.81 -41.07
C GLN A 435 -11.34 -6.22 -40.70
N THR A 436 -11.42 -7.08 -41.72
CA THR A 436 -11.71 -8.51 -41.60
C THR A 436 -10.45 -9.28 -41.98
N PHE A 437 -10.07 -10.27 -41.18
CA PHE A 437 -8.90 -11.11 -41.41
C PHE A 437 -9.32 -12.59 -41.45
N SER A 438 -8.85 -13.33 -42.45
CA SER A 438 -9.04 -14.78 -42.56
C SER A 438 -7.74 -15.49 -42.22
N PHE A 439 -7.80 -16.57 -41.44
CA PHE A 439 -6.62 -17.37 -41.13
C PHE A 439 -6.88 -18.88 -41.33
N ILE A 440 -5.81 -19.59 -41.66
CA ILE A 440 -5.80 -21.06 -41.76
C ILE A 440 -4.63 -21.53 -40.91
N GLN A 441 -4.91 -22.19 -39.79
CA GLN A 441 -3.87 -22.72 -38.91
C GLN A 441 -3.74 -24.23 -39.15
N LEU A 442 -2.68 -24.60 -39.87
CA LEU A 442 -2.28 -25.99 -40.07
C LEU A 442 -1.33 -26.39 -38.95
N SER A 443 -1.86 -26.73 -37.77
CA SER A 443 -1.05 -27.17 -36.64
C SER A 443 -1.30 -28.65 -36.37
N LYS A 444 -0.29 -29.50 -36.61
CA LYS A 444 -0.21 -30.83 -36.00
C LYS A 444 0.13 -30.66 -34.52
N GLU A 445 -0.82 -30.19 -33.73
CA GLU A 445 -0.68 -30.24 -32.28
C GLU A 445 -0.86 -31.69 -31.81
N GLN A 446 0.09 -32.16 -30.99
CA GLN A 446 0.03 -33.43 -30.29
C GLN A 446 -0.15 -33.14 -28.80
N GLY A 447 -1.31 -33.50 -28.26
CA GLY A 447 -1.59 -33.47 -26.82
C GLY A 447 -1.88 -34.87 -26.28
N LYS A 448 -1.73 -35.09 -24.97
CA LYS A 448 -2.21 -36.31 -24.30
C LYS A 448 -3.59 -36.05 -23.71
N VAL A 449 -4.49 -37.00 -23.88
CA VAL A 449 -5.74 -37.08 -23.12
C VAL A 449 -5.41 -37.60 -21.72
N GLU A 450 -5.56 -36.75 -20.70
CA GLU A 450 -5.57 -37.16 -19.29
C GLU A 450 -6.95 -37.65 -18.86
#